data_AF-A0AAU9X789-F1
#
_entry.id   AF-A0AAU9X789-F1
#
_cell.length_a   1.000
_cell.length_b   1.000
_cell.length_c   1.000
_cell.angle_alpha   90.00
_cell.angle_beta   90.00
_cell.angle_gamma   90.00
#
_symmetry.space_group_name_H-M   'P 1'
#
loop_
_entity.id
_entity.type
_entity.pdbx_description
1 polymer ?
#
loop_
_entity_poly.entity_id
_entity_poly.type
_entity_poly.pdbx_seq_one_letter_code
_entity_poly.pdbx_strand_id
1 'polypeptide(L)' 'MTARPRPLHHHVFNCTEYYKGAWWYNNCHMSNLNGLYLNGPEAPYCKGVNWLTFRGYHYSLKRTEMKVKTKA' A
#
# COMPACT_ATOMS: atom_id res chain seq x y z
N MET A 1 -3.18 11.80 1.23
CA MET A 1 -3.18 10.43 0.69
C MET A 1 -3.23 10.53 -0.82
N THR A 2 -2.41 9.75 -1.52
CA THR A 2 -2.39 9.73 -2.98
C THR A 2 -3.45 8.74 -3.46
N ALA A 3 -4.52 9.27 -4.06
CA ALA A 3 -5.51 8.49 -4.80
C ALA A 3 -5.12 8.43 -6.28
N ARG A 4 -5.77 7.55 -7.06
CA ARG A 4 -5.47 7.45 -8.51
C ARG A 4 -5.68 8.82 -9.16
N PRO A 5 -4.65 9.43 -9.78
CA PRO A 5 -4.85 10.67 -10.52
C PRO A 5 -5.64 10.39 -11.80
N ARG A 6 -6.41 11.39 -12.25
CA ARG A 6 -6.99 11.38 -13.59
C ARG A 6 -5.85 11.44 -14.62
N PRO A 7 -5.90 10.68 -15.72
CA PRO A 7 -4.82 10.67 -16.69
C PRO A 7 -4.68 12.05 -17.33
N LEU A 8 -3.62 12.78 -16.95
CA LEU A 8 -3.11 13.92 -17.68
C LEU A 8 -1.80 13.47 -18.32
N HIS A 9 -1.67 13.77 -19.60
CA HIS A 9 -0.74 13.19 -20.56
C HIS A 9 0.73 13.56 -20.25
N HIS A 10 1.33 12.91 -19.24
CA HIS A 10 2.78 12.88 -18.99
C HIS A 10 3.09 11.64 -18.11
N HIS A 11 3.82 10.66 -18.64
CA HIS A 11 4.12 9.38 -17.97
C HIS A 11 5.11 9.53 -16.79
N VAL A 12 4.61 10.04 -15.66
CA VAL A 12 5.30 9.98 -14.37
C VAL A 12 4.92 8.66 -13.70
N PHE A 13 5.91 7.87 -13.28
CA PHE A 13 5.69 6.61 -12.56
C PHE A 13 4.76 6.83 -11.36
N ASN A 14 3.66 6.07 -11.30
CA ASN A 14 2.62 6.26 -10.29
C ASN A 14 2.52 5.08 -9.32
N CYS A 15 2.95 5.29 -8.07
CA CYS A 15 2.90 4.27 -7.01
C CYS A 15 1.49 3.72 -6.77
N THR A 16 0.47 4.58 -6.83
CA THR A 16 -0.93 4.19 -6.60
C THR A 16 -1.41 3.21 -7.65
N GLU A 17 -1.04 3.44 -8.91
CA GLU A 17 -1.40 2.56 -10.01
C GLU A 17 -0.60 1.26 -9.97
N TYR A 18 0.68 1.31 -9.61
CA TYR A 18 1.56 0.14 -9.62
C TYR A 18 1.32 -0.80 -8.42
N TYR A 19 1.22 -0.25 -7.21
CA TYR A 19 1.10 -0.99 -5.93
C TYR A 19 -0.34 -1.12 -5.40
N LYS A 20 -1.33 -0.61 -6.14
CA LYS A 20 -2.76 -0.94 -5.96
C LYS A 20 -3.31 -0.65 -4.56
N GLY A 21 -3.30 0.62 -4.17
CA GLY A 21 -3.92 1.07 -2.92
C GLY A 21 -3.79 2.58 -2.76
N ALA A 22 -4.72 3.24 -2.08
CA ALA A 22 -4.56 4.65 -1.71
C ALA A 22 -3.76 4.75 -0.42
N TRP A 23 -2.60 5.40 -0.45
CA TRP A 23 -1.72 5.49 0.70
C TRP A 23 -1.00 6.84 0.77
N TRP A 24 -0.29 7.10 1.86
CA TRP A 24 0.65 8.21 1.94
C TRP A 24 1.96 7.81 1.26
N TYR A 25 1.94 7.78 -0.08
CA TYR A 25 3.12 7.41 -0.85
C TYR A 25 4.17 8.52 -0.87
N ASN A 26 5.44 8.14 -0.79
CA ASN A 26 6.61 9.00 -1.03
C ASN A 26 7.46 8.36 -2.15
N ASN A 27 8.61 7.75 -1.85
CA ASN A 27 9.28 6.77 -2.72
C ASN A 27 8.48 5.45 -2.73
N CYS A 28 7.24 5.55 -3.17
CA CYS A 28 6.16 4.61 -2.93
C CYS A 28 5.97 4.31 -1.45
N HIS A 29 6.33 3.14 -0.93
CA HIS A 29 5.99 2.81 0.44
C HIS A 29 6.91 1.81 1.12
N MET A 30 6.91 1.84 2.45
CA MET A 30 7.40 0.77 3.33
C MET A 30 6.24 -0.05 3.91
N SER A 31 5.01 0.46 3.82
CA SER A 31 3.77 -0.21 4.23
C SER A 31 2.64 0.20 3.29
N ASN A 32 1.72 -0.71 3.02
CA ASN A 32 0.55 -0.44 2.19
C ASN A 32 -0.64 -1.21 2.78
N LEU A 33 -1.23 -0.67 3.84
CA LEU A 33 -2.37 -1.33 4.52
C LEU A 33 -3.67 -1.26 3.71
N ASN A 34 -3.68 -0.41 2.68
CA ASN A 34 -4.78 -0.25 1.73
C ASN A 34 -4.50 -0.94 0.38
N GLY A 35 -3.53 -1.86 0.34
CA GLY A 35 -3.20 -2.66 -0.84
C GLY A 35 -4.25 -3.72 -1.16
N LEU A 36 -4.02 -4.53 -2.19
CA LEU A 36 -4.91 -5.64 -2.52
C LEU A 36 -4.95 -6.68 -1.40
N TYR A 37 -6.15 -7.16 -1.08
CA TYR A 37 -6.29 -8.30 -0.20
C TYR A 37 -5.94 -9.58 -0.96
N LEU A 38 -4.81 -10.21 -0.59
CA LEU A 38 -4.25 -11.39 -1.29
C LEU A 38 -3.98 -12.57 -0.35
N ASN A 39 -4.35 -12.44 0.92
CA ASN A 39 -4.47 -13.53 1.89
C ASN A 39 -3.25 -14.46 2.07
N GLY A 40 -2.03 -13.90 2.22
CA GLY A 40 -0.88 -14.71 2.66
C GLY A 40 0.44 -14.47 1.91
N PRO A 41 1.36 -15.46 1.95
CA PRO A 41 2.79 -15.31 1.65
C PRO A 41 3.18 -15.27 0.17
N GLU A 42 2.25 -15.56 -0.74
CA GLU A 42 2.51 -15.61 -2.19
C GLU A 42 1.97 -14.36 -2.91
N ALA A 43 1.96 -13.22 -2.24
CA ALA A 43 1.51 -11.98 -2.84
C ALA A 43 2.55 -11.45 -3.85
N PRO A 44 2.12 -10.93 -5.01
CA PRO A 44 3.00 -10.18 -5.89
C PRO A 44 3.63 -9.01 -5.15
N TYR A 45 4.91 -8.76 -5.45
CA TYR A 45 5.74 -7.75 -4.79
C TYR A 45 4.99 -6.43 -4.59
N CYS A 46 4.82 -6.04 -3.32
CA CYS A 46 4.24 -4.77 -2.88
C CYS A 46 2.78 -4.49 -3.30
N LYS A 47 2.09 -5.41 -3.96
CA LYS A 47 0.69 -5.18 -4.40
C LYS A 47 -0.33 -5.50 -3.31
N GLY A 48 0.04 -6.32 -2.34
CA GLY A 48 -0.83 -6.77 -1.26
C GLY A 48 -0.93 -5.78 -0.10
N VAL A 49 -1.72 -6.13 0.92
CA VAL A 49 -1.70 -5.49 2.23
C VAL A 49 -0.37 -5.80 2.92
N ASN A 50 0.65 -4.96 2.79
CA ASN A 50 2.02 -5.31 3.20
C ASN A 50 2.63 -4.31 4.20
N TRP A 51 3.64 -4.78 4.95
CA TRP A 51 4.45 -3.97 5.85
C TRP A 51 5.85 -4.55 5.90
N LEU A 52 6.82 -3.83 5.33
CA LEU A 52 8.19 -4.31 5.12
C LEU A 52 8.84 -4.79 6.41
N THR A 53 8.83 -3.96 7.46
CA THR A 53 9.46 -4.28 8.75
C THR A 53 8.76 -5.39 9.55
N PHE A 54 7.65 -5.95 9.05
CA PHE A 54 6.94 -7.05 9.71
C PHE A 54 7.03 -8.37 8.94
N ARG A 55 6.47 -8.44 7.72
CA ARG A 55 6.44 -9.68 6.91
C ARG A 55 6.96 -9.49 5.49
N GLY A 56 7.64 -8.38 5.22
CA GLY A 56 8.17 -8.06 3.90
C GLY A 56 7.10 -7.68 2.88
N TYR A 57 7.52 -7.58 1.61
CA TYR A 57 6.69 -7.12 0.51
C TYR A 57 5.89 -8.21 -0.22
N HIS A 58 6.23 -9.48 0.01
CA HIS A 58 5.58 -10.63 -0.61
C HIS A 58 4.48 -11.25 0.26
N TYR A 59 4.28 -10.74 1.47
CA TYR A 59 3.20 -11.20 2.35
C TYR A 59 2.05 -10.19 2.37
N SER A 60 0.85 -10.64 2.05
CA SER A 60 -0.40 -9.88 2.23
C SER A 60 -1.07 -10.24 3.55
N LEU A 61 -1.15 -9.28 4.47
CA LEU A 61 -1.73 -9.42 5.79
C LEU A 61 -3.23 -9.75 5.69
N LYS A 62 -3.67 -10.68 6.55
CA LYS A 62 -5.06 -11.14 6.57
C LYS A 62 -6.02 -10.14 7.23
N ARG A 63 -5.50 -9.25 8.09
CA ARG A 63 -6.26 -8.22 8.79
C ARG A 63 -5.33 -7.06 9.14
N THR A 64 -5.84 -5.85 9.03
CA THR A 64 -5.18 -4.62 9.46
C THR A 64 -6.22 -3.69 10.07
N GLU A 65 -5.88 -3.04 11.18
CA GLU A 65 -6.72 -2.03 11.80
C GLU A 65 -5.86 -0.82 12.16
N MET A 66 -6.29 0.37 11.74
CA MET A 66 -5.68 1.64 12.15
C MET A 66 -6.64 2.33 13.12
N LYS A 67 -6.17 2.66 14.31
CA LYS A 67 -6.96 3.33 15.35
C LYS A 67 -6.15 4.49 15.91
N VAL A 68 -6.82 5.58 16.25
CA VAL A 68 -6.22 6.77 16.85
C VAL A 68 -6.88 6.99 18.21
N LYS A 69 -6.08 7.37 19.21
CA LYS A 69 -6.54 7.83 20.51
C LYS A 69 -6.04 9.25 20.72
N THR A 70 -6.87 10.13 21.28
CA THR A 70 -6.45 11.49 21.63
C THR A 70 -5.35 11.44 22.68
N LYS A 71 -4.40 12.38 22.59
CA LYS A 71 -3.47 12.63 23.68
C LYS A 71 -4.22 13.39 24.78
N ALA A 72 -4.00 12.98 26.03
CA ALA A 72 -4.53 13.67 27.21
C ALA A 72 -3.85 15.04 27.39
#